data_AF-Q19PV6-F1
#
_entry.id   AF-Q19PV6-F1
#
_cell.length_a   1.000
_cell.length_b   1.000
_cell.length_c   1.000
_cell.angle_alpha   90.00
_cell.angle_beta   90.00
_cell.angle_gamma   90.00
#
_symmetry.space_group_name_H-M   'P 1'
#
loop_
_entity.id
_entity.type
_entity.pdbx_description
1 polymer ?
#
loop_
_entity_poly.entity_id
_entity_poly.type
_entity_poly.pdbx_seq_one_letter_code
_entity_poly.pdbx_strand_id
1 'polypeptide(L)'
;WSYSYKNSHYMIGTAAGPHPYPIIVREFQKIIGEETKKQILEQENRLPDSIIACVGGGSNAIGIFSEFIDEKKVNLIGVEPGGKGINAGKHGAPLQHGRTGIFFGMKSHLMQNNEGQIQESWSISAGLD
;
A
#
# COMPACT_ATOMS: atom_id res chain seq x y z
N TRP A 1 22.37 -10.17 -10.85
CA TRP A 1 21.01 -10.74 -11.01
C TRP A 1 20.76 -11.29 -12.41
N SER A 2 21.06 -10.54 -13.49
CA SER A 2 20.86 -11.00 -14.88
C SER A 2 21.58 -12.31 -15.25
N TYR A 3 22.66 -12.68 -14.57
CA TYR A 3 23.36 -13.96 -14.78
C TYR A 3 22.68 -15.17 -14.08
N SER A 4 21.93 -14.95 -13.00
CA SER A 4 21.41 -16.02 -12.12
C SER A 4 19.88 -16.11 -12.05
N TYR A 5 19.16 -15.37 -12.91
CA TYR A 5 17.69 -15.23 -12.82
C TYR A 5 16.94 -16.56 -12.74
N LYS A 6 17.41 -17.62 -13.42
CA LYS A 6 16.78 -18.95 -13.40
C LYS A 6 16.70 -19.56 -12.00
N ASN A 7 17.67 -19.25 -11.15
CA ASN A 7 17.81 -19.82 -9.81
C ASN A 7 17.66 -18.76 -8.71
N SER A 8 17.16 -17.57 -9.05
CA SER A 8 16.99 -16.46 -8.11
C SER A 8 15.52 -16.07 -8.03
N HIS A 9 14.94 -16.13 -6.84
CA HIS A 9 13.62 -15.55 -6.59
C HIS A 9 13.76 -14.09 -6.19
N TYR A 10 13.05 -13.19 -6.89
CA TYR A 10 12.94 -11.80 -6.47
C TYR A 10 11.82 -11.68 -5.44
N MET A 11 12.22 -11.52 -4.18
CA MET A 11 11.30 -11.34 -3.05
C MET A 11 10.97 -9.84 -2.90
N ILE A 12 9.95 -9.39 -3.62
CA ILE A 12 9.47 -8.02 -3.53
C ILE A 12 8.94 -7.72 -2.11
N GLY A 13 9.20 -6.51 -1.62
CA GLY A 13 8.91 -6.16 -0.22
C GLY A 13 7.49 -5.61 0.03
N THR A 14 6.65 -5.45 -0.99
CA THR A 14 5.35 -4.78 -0.82
C THR A 14 4.30 -5.20 -1.85
N ALA A 15 3.04 -4.79 -1.64
CA ALA A 15 1.89 -5.13 -2.47
C ALA A 15 1.80 -4.26 -3.74
N ALA A 16 2.89 -4.25 -4.51
CA ALA A 16 3.04 -3.48 -5.74
C ALA A 16 3.77 -4.31 -6.81
N GLY A 17 4.08 -3.67 -7.93
CA GLY A 17 4.81 -4.31 -9.03
C GLY A 17 3.94 -5.17 -9.94
N PRO A 18 4.55 -5.96 -10.84
CA PRO A 18 3.79 -6.74 -11.81
C PRO A 18 3.01 -7.86 -11.15
N HIS A 19 1.91 -8.28 -11.77
CA HIS A 19 1.28 -9.56 -11.44
C HIS A 19 2.33 -10.69 -11.52
N PRO A 20 2.36 -11.65 -10.56
CA PRO A 20 1.38 -11.90 -9.50
C PRO A 20 1.66 -11.27 -8.13
N TYR A 21 2.70 -10.43 -8.00
CA TYR A 21 3.18 -9.98 -6.70
C TYR A 21 2.14 -9.29 -5.80
N PRO A 22 1.30 -8.35 -6.28
CA PRO A 22 0.29 -7.72 -5.42
C PRO A 22 -0.68 -8.72 -4.79
N ILE A 23 -1.05 -9.79 -5.52
CA ILE A 23 -1.95 -10.84 -5.03
C ILE A 23 -1.24 -11.69 -3.97
N ILE A 24 -0.02 -12.15 -4.27
CA ILE A 24 0.77 -12.96 -3.34
C ILE A 24 0.97 -12.23 -2.02
N VAL A 25 1.39 -10.95 -2.08
CA VAL A 25 1.66 -10.17 -0.87
C VAL A 25 0.38 -9.93 -0.07
N ARG A 26 -0.75 -9.63 -0.72
CA ARG A 26 -2.04 -9.54 -0.03
C ARG A 26 -2.38 -10.84 0.69
N GLU A 27 -2.33 -11.98 0.00
CA GLU A 27 -2.69 -13.28 0.59
C GLU A 27 -1.79 -13.65 1.77
N PHE A 28 -0.52 -13.26 1.76
CA PHE A 28 0.40 -13.51 2.87
C PHE A 28 0.26 -12.51 4.03
N GLN A 29 -0.36 -11.35 3.79
CA GLN A 29 -0.59 -10.31 4.82
C GLN A 29 -2.01 -10.33 5.39
N LYS A 30 -2.96 -11.02 4.77
CA LYS A 30 -4.38 -11.00 5.19
C LYS A 30 -4.63 -11.48 6.63
N ILE A 31 -3.72 -12.29 7.17
CA ILE A 31 -3.77 -12.76 8.56
C ILE A 31 -3.93 -11.60 9.56
N ILE A 32 -3.38 -10.42 9.24
CA ILE A 32 -3.56 -9.21 10.05
C ILE A 32 -5.05 -8.86 10.19
N GLY A 33 -5.79 -8.87 9.08
CA GLY A 33 -7.23 -8.62 9.08
C GLY A 33 -8.03 -9.74 9.78
N GLU A 34 -7.64 -11.00 9.56
CA GLU A 34 -8.30 -12.18 10.13
C GLU A 34 -8.22 -12.16 11.67
N GLU A 35 -7.02 -11.92 12.20
CA GLU A 35 -6.79 -11.78 13.63
C GLU A 35 -7.49 -10.55 14.21
N THR A 36 -7.40 -9.39 13.53
CA THR A 36 -8.06 -8.15 13.97
C THR A 36 -9.57 -8.34 14.09
N LYS A 37 -10.21 -8.96 13.10
CA LYS A 37 -11.66 -9.19 13.08
C LYS A 37 -12.09 -10.13 14.20
N LYS A 38 -11.31 -11.18 14.46
CA LYS A 38 -11.56 -12.07 15.60
C LYS A 38 -11.44 -11.32 16.93
N GLN A 39 -10.33 -10.60 17.12
CA GLN A 39 -10.02 -9.89 18.36
C GLN A 39 -11.07 -8.81 18.67
N ILE A 40 -11.46 -8.00 17.68
CA ILE A 40 -12.43 -6.91 17.92
C ILE A 40 -13.82 -7.44 18.25
N LEU A 41 -14.23 -8.57 17.65
CA LEU A 41 -15.49 -9.23 18.01
C LEU A 41 -15.44 -9.82 19.42
N GLU A 42 -14.30 -10.38 19.85
CA GLU A 42 -14.13 -10.87 21.22
C GLU A 42 -14.14 -9.75 22.26
N GLN A 43 -13.54 -8.60 21.97
CA GLN A 43 -13.42 -7.49 22.92
C GLN A 43 -14.66 -6.58 22.95
N GLU A 44 -15.23 -6.27 21.79
CA GLU A 44 -16.25 -5.22 21.64
C GLU A 44 -17.60 -5.77 21.15
N ASN A 45 -17.67 -7.05 20.78
CA ASN A 45 -18.87 -7.71 20.23
C ASN A 45 -19.51 -6.96 19.05
N ARG A 46 -18.68 -6.25 18.27
CA ARG A 46 -19.06 -5.50 17.07
C ARG A 46 -17.85 -5.32 16.17
N LEU A 47 -18.11 -5.00 14.90
CA LEU A 47 -17.08 -4.56 13.98
C LEU A 47 -16.66 -3.11 14.31
N PRO A 48 -15.41 -2.72 13.99
CA PRO A 48 -14.94 -1.37 14.21
C PRO A 48 -15.61 -0.40 13.23
N ASP A 49 -15.76 0.86 13.62
CA ASP A 49 -16.29 1.89 12.72
C ASP A 49 -15.28 2.25 11.61
N SER A 50 -13.99 2.04 11.86
CA SER A 50 -12.92 2.29 10.89
C SER A 50 -11.70 1.39 11.13
N ILE A 51 -11.02 1.02 10.06
CA ILE A 51 -9.66 0.45 10.07
C ILE A 51 -8.74 1.48 9.42
N ILE A 52 -7.61 1.76 10.06
CA ILE A 52 -6.65 2.78 9.62
C ILE A 52 -5.28 2.13 9.47
N ALA A 53 -4.63 2.36 8.32
CA ALA A 53 -3.28 1.84 8.06
C ALA A 53 -2.46 2.80 7.20
N CYS A 54 -1.14 2.82 7.39
CA CYS A 54 -0.25 3.66 6.57
C CYS A 54 0.00 3.02 5.20
N VAL A 55 0.14 3.85 4.18
CA VAL A 55 0.31 3.43 2.78
C VAL A 55 1.60 4.03 2.23
N GLY A 56 2.66 3.23 2.26
CA GLY A 56 3.80 3.36 1.34
C GLY A 56 3.53 2.51 0.10
N GLY A 57 4.16 1.33 0.02
CA GLY A 57 3.83 0.34 -1.01
C GLY A 57 2.52 -0.46 -0.79
N GLY A 58 1.88 -0.32 0.38
CA GLY A 58 0.51 -0.78 0.64
C GLY A 58 0.33 -2.18 1.25
N SER A 59 1.39 -2.95 1.51
CA SER A 59 1.28 -4.33 2.01
C SER A 59 0.58 -4.49 3.37
N ASN A 60 0.94 -3.69 4.38
CA ASN A 60 0.31 -3.74 5.69
C ASN A 60 -1.18 -3.34 5.62
N ALA A 61 -1.47 -2.29 4.84
CA ALA A 61 -2.81 -1.75 4.68
C ALA A 61 -3.73 -2.75 3.98
N ILE A 62 -3.31 -3.32 2.85
CA ILE A 62 -4.13 -4.32 2.16
C ILE A 62 -4.28 -5.59 2.99
N GLY A 63 -3.27 -5.96 3.79
CA GLY A 63 -3.34 -7.07 4.73
C GLY A 63 -4.48 -6.90 5.74
N ILE A 64 -4.49 -5.78 6.48
CA ILE A 64 -5.55 -5.53 7.47
C ILE A 64 -6.90 -5.29 6.81
N PHE A 65 -6.96 -4.62 5.66
CA PHE A 65 -8.21 -4.31 4.97
C PHE A 65 -8.90 -5.53 4.37
N SER A 66 -8.16 -6.58 3.98
CA SER A 66 -8.69 -7.71 3.20
C SER A 66 -9.95 -8.35 3.81
N GLU A 67 -10.01 -8.51 5.13
CA GLU A 67 -11.16 -9.13 5.83
C GLU A 67 -12.35 -8.18 6.07
N PHE A 68 -12.19 -6.90 5.74
CA PHE A 68 -13.19 -5.85 5.94
C PHE A 68 -13.66 -5.21 4.62
N ILE A 69 -13.13 -5.62 3.46
CA ILE A 69 -13.51 -5.06 2.13
C ILE A 69 -15.03 -5.19 1.88
N ASP A 70 -15.62 -6.32 2.27
CA ASP A 70 -17.06 -6.56 2.07
C ASP A 70 -17.94 -5.99 3.19
N GLU A 71 -17.33 -5.50 4.28
CA GLU A 71 -18.01 -4.98 5.46
C GLU A 71 -18.36 -3.49 5.28
N LYS A 72 -19.44 -3.21 4.55
CA LYS A 72 -19.84 -1.84 4.11
C LYS A 72 -19.98 -0.77 5.20
N LYS A 73 -20.08 -1.17 6.47
CA LYS A 73 -20.18 -0.25 7.61
C LYS A 73 -18.81 0.14 8.20
N VAL A 74 -17.75 -0.55 7.80
CA VAL A 74 -16.38 -0.33 8.26
C VAL A 74 -15.69 0.59 7.26
N ASN A 75 -15.25 1.77 7.71
CA ASN A 75 -14.49 2.67 6.86
C ASN A 75 -13.03 2.21 6.75
N LEU A 76 -12.50 2.10 5.54
CA LEU A 76 -11.10 1.73 5.30
C LEU A 76 -10.30 2.99 4.96
N ILE A 77 -9.38 3.39 5.84
CA ILE A 77 -8.66 4.67 5.76
C ILE A 77 -7.16 4.39 5.56
N GLY A 78 -6.68 4.62 4.34
CA GLY A 78 -5.26 4.61 4.01
C GLY A 78 -4.60 5.96 4.25
N VAL A 79 -3.43 5.99 4.88
CA VAL A 79 -2.70 7.23 5.20
C VAL A 79 -1.35 7.26 4.49
N GLU A 80 -1.24 8.12 3.47
CA GLU A 80 0.02 8.37 2.74
C GLU A 80 0.89 9.43 3.48
N PRO A 81 2.23 9.41 3.34
CA PRO A 81 3.10 10.42 3.96
C PRO A 81 2.94 11.80 3.33
N GLY A 82 2.51 12.77 4.13
CA GLY A 82 2.42 14.18 3.72
C GLY A 82 3.76 14.92 3.60
N GLY A 83 4.86 14.29 4.02
CA GLY A 83 6.21 14.83 3.90
C GLY A 83 6.41 16.20 4.55
N LYS A 84 7.03 17.16 3.84
CA LYS A 84 7.16 18.56 4.28
C LYS A 84 5.89 19.39 4.02
N GLY A 85 4.80 18.73 3.67
CA GLY A 85 3.53 19.32 3.25
C GLY A 85 3.27 19.08 1.76
N ILE A 86 2.03 18.73 1.44
CA ILE A 86 1.59 18.45 0.06
C ILE A 86 1.92 19.62 -0.88
N ASN A 87 1.57 20.84 -0.47
CA ASN A 87 1.80 22.05 -1.27
C ASN A 87 3.28 22.35 -1.54
N ALA A 88 4.19 21.81 -0.74
CA ALA A 88 5.63 21.97 -0.95
C ALA A 88 6.20 21.00 -2.00
N GLY A 89 5.39 20.06 -2.50
CA GLY A 89 5.80 19.05 -3.49
C GLY A 89 6.79 18.01 -2.96
N LYS A 90 7.06 18.00 -1.65
CA LYS A 90 7.96 17.04 -0.97
C LYS A 90 7.15 16.12 -0.09
N HIS A 91 6.51 15.13 -0.71
CA HIS A 91 5.64 14.14 -0.07
C HIS A 91 5.68 12.81 -0.85
N GLY A 92 5.10 11.76 -0.29
CA GLY A 92 4.98 10.44 -0.92
C GLY A 92 3.51 10.02 -1.02
N ALA A 93 2.66 10.88 -1.59
CA ALA A 93 1.20 10.69 -1.59
C ALA A 93 0.62 10.56 -3.02
N PRO A 94 1.08 9.58 -3.80
CA PRO A 94 0.67 9.43 -5.20
C PRO A 94 -0.81 9.12 -5.39
N LEU A 95 -1.49 8.42 -4.47
CA LEU A 95 -2.88 8.03 -4.67
C LEU A 95 -3.80 9.25 -4.75
N GLN A 96 -3.59 10.23 -3.85
CA GLN A 96 -4.40 11.46 -3.82
C GLN A 96 -3.82 12.61 -4.66
N HIS A 97 -2.49 12.69 -4.79
CA HIS A 97 -1.83 13.86 -5.39
C HIS A 97 -0.95 13.52 -6.61
N GLY A 98 -0.93 12.28 -7.04
CA GLY A 98 -0.29 11.83 -8.28
C GLY A 98 -1.28 11.69 -9.43
N ARG A 99 -0.84 11.03 -10.50
CA ARG A 99 -1.68 10.65 -11.64
C ARG A 99 -1.33 9.25 -12.12
N THR A 100 -2.27 8.58 -12.78
CA THR A 100 -2.06 7.24 -13.32
C THR A 100 -0.89 7.22 -14.31
N GLY A 101 0.00 6.24 -14.18
CA GLY A 101 1.09 5.98 -15.10
C GLY A 101 1.47 4.50 -15.09
N ILE A 102 2.53 4.15 -15.83
CA ILE A 102 3.06 2.80 -15.90
C ILE A 102 4.52 2.84 -15.43
N PHE A 103 4.80 2.18 -14.31
CA PHE A 103 6.14 2.09 -13.73
C PHE A 103 6.26 0.81 -12.92
N PHE A 104 7.49 0.33 -12.73
CA PHE A 104 7.79 -0.84 -11.91
C PHE A 104 6.93 -2.08 -12.25
N GLY A 105 6.57 -2.26 -13.53
CA GLY A 105 5.76 -3.40 -13.99
C GLY A 105 4.26 -3.32 -13.71
N MET A 106 3.74 -2.18 -13.24
CA MET A 106 2.31 -1.98 -12.95
C MET A 106 1.76 -0.69 -13.56
N LYS A 107 0.43 -0.63 -13.72
CA LYS A 107 -0.31 0.60 -13.97
C LYS A 107 -0.94 1.05 -12.64
N SER A 108 -0.48 2.18 -12.10
CA SER A 108 -0.93 2.70 -10.81
C SER A 108 -0.84 4.23 -10.77
N HIS A 109 -1.26 4.86 -9.68
CA HIS A 109 -1.01 6.27 -9.42
C HIS A 109 0.45 6.48 -9.03
N LEU A 110 1.09 7.50 -9.60
CA LEU A 110 2.50 7.79 -9.44
C LEU A 110 2.72 9.30 -9.25
N MET A 111 3.77 9.65 -8.51
CA MET A 111 4.37 10.98 -8.53
C MET A 111 5.16 11.13 -9.83
N GLN A 112 4.72 12.01 -10.73
CA GLN A 112 5.34 12.19 -12.04
C GLN A 112 5.09 13.60 -12.58
N ASN A 113 6.07 14.14 -13.32
CA ASN A 113 5.94 15.44 -13.96
C ASN A 113 5.03 15.38 -15.20
N ASN A 114 4.81 16.52 -15.86
CA ASN A 114 3.92 16.62 -17.03
C ASN A 114 4.35 15.75 -18.23
N GLU A 115 5.65 15.52 -18.37
CA GLU A 115 6.24 14.68 -19.42
C GLU A 115 6.22 13.18 -19.08
N GLY A 116 5.79 12.82 -17.86
CA GLY A 116 5.70 11.44 -17.39
C GLY A 116 6.98 10.92 -16.75
N GLN A 117 7.96 11.78 -16.47
CA GLN A 117 9.14 11.40 -15.69
C GLN A 117 8.75 11.19 -14.23
N ILE A 118 9.22 10.09 -13.64
CA ILE A 118 8.97 9.77 -12.23
C ILE A 118 9.65 10.80 -11.34
N GLN A 119 8.90 11.33 -10.38
CA GLN A 119 9.41 12.28 -9.40
C GLN A 119 9.91 11.56 -8.16
N GLU A 120 10.89 12.17 -7.49
CA GLU A 120 11.32 11.75 -6.16
C GLU A 120 10.21 12.06 -5.15
N SER A 121 9.83 11.06 -4.36
CA SER A 121 9.02 11.22 -3.16
C SER A 121 9.87 11.83 -2.03
N TRP A 122 9.19 12.20 -0.94
CA TRP A 122 9.88 12.51 0.31
C TRP A 122 9.04 12.13 1.53
N SER A 123 9.68 11.45 2.49
CA SER A 123 9.13 11.19 3.83
C SER A 123 10.26 11.18 4.86
N ILE A 124 9.96 11.62 6.09
CA ILE A 124 10.89 11.38 7.21
C ILE A 124 11.01 9.89 7.55
N SER A 125 9.95 9.11 7.28
CA SER A 125 9.91 7.66 7.46
C SER A 125 10.28 6.97 6.15
N ALA A 126 11.45 6.35 6.11
CA ALA A 126 11.99 5.67 4.93
C ALA A 126 11.08 4.54 4.39
N GLY A 127 10.27 3.91 5.24
CA GLY A 127 9.34 2.86 4.79
C GLY A 127 8.12 3.37 4.01
N LEU A 128 7.92 4.68 3.98
CA LEU A 128 6.83 5.34 3.26
C LEU A 128 7.32 6.19 2.08
N ASP A 129 8.63 6.40 1.93
CA ASP A 129 9.22 7.17 0.84
C ASP A 129 9.28 6.37 -0.47
#